data_AF-A0A3E3E4W5-F1
#
_entry.id   AF-A0A3E3E4W5-F1
#
_cell.length_a   1.000
_cell.length_b   1.000
_cell.length_c   1.000
_cell.angle_alpha   90.00
_cell.angle_beta   90.00
_cell.angle_gamma   90.00
#
_symmetry.space_group_name_H-M   'P 1'
#
loop_
_entity.id
_entity.type
_entity.pdbx_description
1 polymer ?
#
loop_
_entity_poly.entity_id
_entity_poly.type
_entity_poly.pdbx_seq_one_letter_code
_entity_poly.pdbx_strand_id
1 'polypeptide(L)'
;MTKNGYNVLFIIGTILGLAYFIYVGIIFYAMAGVIDMGMGEFAETIFKIGALQILPFFIGISISFLLSVIAMFIRNKWVGLSAAILYTISPFLMFSLFNIFTFILAVIMYVGFGIQAYYQARQKQLELQN
;
A
#
# COMPACT_ATOMS: atom_id res chain seq x y z
N MET A 1 -28.52 3.45 9.00
CA MET A 1 -27.17 2.83 9.02
C MET A 1 -26.15 3.85 8.56
N THR A 2 -25.17 4.16 9.41
CA THR A 2 -24.21 5.26 9.24
C THR A 2 -23.40 5.11 7.93
N LYS A 3 -23.52 6.09 7.03
CA LYS A 3 -22.75 6.26 5.78
C LYS A 3 -21.21 6.30 5.96
N ASN A 4 -20.68 6.07 7.16
CA ASN A 4 -19.29 6.31 7.50
C ASN A 4 -18.43 5.04 7.60
N GLY A 5 -19.03 3.86 7.79
CA GLY A 5 -18.26 2.62 8.06
C GLY A 5 -17.31 2.18 6.95
N TYR A 6 -17.67 2.37 5.67
CA TYR A 6 -16.80 2.03 4.53
C TYR A 6 -15.63 3.00 4.38
N ASN A 7 -15.82 4.28 4.72
CA ASN A 7 -14.75 5.28 4.64
C ASN A 7 -13.72 5.05 5.75
N VAL A 8 -14.17 4.56 6.92
CA VAL A 8 -13.29 4.25 8.05
C VAL A 8 -12.22 3.23 7.69
N LEU A 9 -12.53 2.19 6.91
CA LEU A 9 -11.52 1.20 6.51
C LEU A 9 -10.45 1.78 5.58
N PHE A 10 -10.84 2.63 4.62
CA PHE A 10 -9.86 3.32 3.80
C PHE A 10 -9.01 4.31 4.62
N ILE A 11 -9.62 5.03 5.58
CA ILE A 11 -8.89 5.92 6.50
C ILE A 11 -7.87 5.13 7.32
N ILE A 12 -8.27 4.01 7.94
CA ILE A 12 -7.37 3.15 8.71
C ILE A 12 -6.26 2.61 7.80
N GLY A 13 -6.62 2.13 6.61
CA GLY A 13 -5.67 1.64 5.61
C GLY A 13 -4.67 2.70 5.17
N THR A 14 -5.09 3.95 4.99
CA THR A 14 -4.22 5.08 4.63
C THR A 14 -3.28 5.45 5.78
N ILE A 15 -3.76 5.49 7.04
CA ILE A 15 -2.92 5.80 8.20
C ILE A 15 -1.83 4.73 8.38
N LEU A 16 -2.21 3.46 8.31
CA LEU A 16 -1.27 2.35 8.37
C LEU A 16 -0.33 2.35 7.15
N GLY A 17 -0.85 2.70 5.97
CA GLY A 17 -0.09 2.82 4.74
C GLY A 17 0.97 3.92 4.83
N LEU A 18 0.64 5.06 5.46
CA LEU A 18 1.57 6.15 5.71
C LEU A 18 2.67 5.73 6.69
N ALA A 19 2.31 5.08 7.80
CA ALA A 19 3.28 4.58 8.76
C ALA A 19 4.26 3.58 8.11
N TYR A 20 3.74 2.69 7.27
CA TYR A 20 4.57 1.74 6.53
C TYR A 20 5.42 2.40 5.45
N PHE A 21 4.87 3.38 4.73
CA PHE A 21 5.60 4.16 3.73
C PHE A 21 6.80 4.90 4.35
N ILE A 22 6.60 5.54 5.50
CA ILE A 22 7.67 6.20 6.26
C ILE A 22 8.72 5.17 6.70
N TYR A 23 8.29 4.02 7.24
CA TYR A 23 9.21 2.95 7.64
C TYR A 23 10.09 2.46 6.48
N VAL A 24 9.50 2.15 5.32
CA VAL A 24 10.27 1.72 4.14
C VAL A 24 11.17 2.85 3.64
N GLY A 25 10.70 4.11 3.67
CA GLY A 25 11.51 5.27 3.31
C GLY A 25 12.76 5.44 4.18
N ILE A 26 12.65 5.20 5.49
CA ILE A 26 13.78 5.23 6.42
C ILE A 26 14.78 4.13 6.09
N ILE A 27 14.31 2.91 5.79
CA ILE A 27 15.20 1.79 5.39
C ILE A 27 15.92 2.13 4.09
N PHE A 28 15.19 2.63 3.10
CA PHE A 28 15.77 3.01 1.81
C PHE A 28 16.82 4.12 1.97
N TYR A 29 16.51 5.15 2.77
CA TYR A 29 17.45 6.24 3.08
C TYR A 29 18.69 5.75 3.83
N ALA A 30 18.52 4.87 4.82
CA ALA A 30 19.64 4.28 5.55
C ALA A 30 20.53 3.43 4.63
N MET A 31 19.96 2.67 3.70
CA MET A 31 20.72 1.88 2.73
C MET A 31 21.43 2.74 1.69
N ALA A 32 20.84 3.87 1.29
CA ALA A 32 21.50 4.85 0.43
C ALA A 32 22.67 5.54 1.15
N GLY A 33 22.52 5.91 2.43
CA GLY A 33 23.57 6.58 3.21
C GLY A 33 24.78 5.72 3.55
N VAL A 34 24.65 4.38 3.54
CA VAL A 34 25.78 3.45 3.72
C VAL A 34 26.73 3.44 2.51
N ILE A 35 26.26 3.86 1.32
CA ILE A 35 27.08 3.95 0.11
C ILE A 35 28.18 5.01 0.27
N ASP A 36 27.96 6.05 1.09
CA ASP A 36 28.91 7.14 1.32
C ASP A 36 29.94 6.88 2.44
N MET A 37 29.87 5.75 3.14
CA MET A 37 30.73 5.45 4.30
C MET A 37 32.11 4.87 3.94
N GLY A 38 32.56 4.97 2.69
CA GLY A 38 33.88 4.51 2.28
C GLY A 38 34.07 3.00 2.34
N MET A 39 32.99 2.23 2.17
CA MET A 39 33.06 0.77 2.07
C MET A 39 33.77 0.39 0.77
N GLY A 40 34.74 -0.53 0.82
CA GLY A 40 35.52 -0.92 -0.36
C GLY A 40 34.65 -1.37 -1.55
N GLU A 41 35.16 -1.29 -2.78
CA GLU A 41 34.43 -1.48 -4.05
C GLU A 41 33.49 -2.71 -4.08
N PHE A 42 33.88 -3.81 -3.45
CA PHE A 42 33.07 -5.03 -3.36
C PHE A 42 31.81 -4.83 -2.51
N ALA A 43 31.93 -4.17 -1.36
CA ALA A 43 30.81 -3.86 -0.48
C ALA A 43 29.89 -2.81 -1.13
N GLU A 44 30.45 -1.79 -1.79
CA GLU A 44 29.66 -0.80 -2.53
C GLU A 44 28.83 -1.45 -3.64
N THR A 45 29.40 -2.42 -4.37
CA THR A 45 28.73 -3.16 -5.44
C THR A 45 27.58 -4.02 -4.91
N ILE A 46 27.78 -4.75 -3.81
CA ILE A 46 26.72 -5.54 -3.16
C ILE A 46 25.59 -4.64 -2.67
N PHE A 47 25.92 -3.49 -2.07
CA PHE A 47 24.92 -2.51 -1.62
C PHE A 47 24.13 -1.91 -2.78
N LYS A 48 24.79 -1.57 -3.90
CA LYS A 48 24.12 -1.09 -5.12
C LYS A 48 23.15 -2.12 -5.69
N ILE A 49 23.52 -3.40 -5.71
CA ILE A 49 22.65 -4.50 -6.16
C ILE A 49 21.45 -4.65 -5.20
N GLY A 50 21.67 -4.57 -3.89
CA GLY A 50 20.61 -4.58 -2.89
C GLY A 50 19.66 -3.39 -3.00
N ALA A 51 20.18 -2.18 -3.21
CA ALA A 51 19.40 -0.97 -3.42
C ALA A 51 18.54 -1.05 -4.70
N LEU A 52 19.07 -1.67 -5.76
CA LEU A 52 18.34 -1.89 -7.02
C LEU A 52 17.11 -2.80 -6.84
N GLN A 53 17.15 -3.73 -5.89
CA GLN A 53 16.02 -4.62 -5.58
C GLN A 53 14.96 -3.94 -4.72
N ILE A 54 15.35 -2.97 -3.89
CA ILE A 54 14.42 -2.24 -3.01
C ILE A 54 13.68 -1.14 -3.77
N LEU A 55 14.28 -0.57 -4.81
CA LEU A 55 13.67 0.50 -5.58
C LEU A 55 12.32 0.11 -6.22
N PRO A 56 12.16 -1.03 -6.93
CA PRO A 56 10.87 -1.49 -7.45
C PRO A 56 9.83 -1.68 -6.34
N PHE A 57 10.25 -2.23 -5.19
CA PHE A 57 9.39 -2.39 -4.03
C PHE A 57 8.94 -1.03 -3.48
N PHE A 58 9.85 -0.08 -3.29
CA PHE A 58 9.52 1.25 -2.79
C PHE A 58 8.57 1.99 -3.72
N ILE A 59 8.76 1.90 -5.05
CA ILE A 59 7.84 2.44 -6.04
C ILE A 59 6.46 1.79 -5.90
N GLY A 60 6.39 0.46 -5.79
CA GLY A 60 5.15 -0.27 -5.59
C GLY A 60 4.39 0.18 -4.34
N ILE A 61 5.08 0.32 -3.21
CA ILE A 61 4.50 0.83 -1.95
C ILE A 61 4.06 2.29 -2.08
N SER A 62 4.85 3.13 -2.75
CA SER A 62 4.51 4.54 -2.99
C SER A 62 3.20 4.67 -3.76
N ILE A 63 3.05 3.93 -4.86
CA ILE A 63 1.83 3.96 -5.68
C ILE A 63 0.65 3.37 -4.90
N SER A 64 0.86 2.26 -4.19
CA SER A 64 -0.16 1.65 -3.33
C SER A 64 -0.67 2.64 -2.27
N PHE A 65 0.25 3.36 -1.63
CA PHE A 65 -0.08 4.39 -0.65
C PHE A 65 -0.83 5.56 -1.28
N LEU A 66 -0.39 6.08 -2.42
CA LEU A 66 -1.11 7.15 -3.13
C LEU A 66 -2.53 6.73 -3.48
N LEU A 67 -2.73 5.51 -3.99
CA LEU A 67 -4.06 4.97 -4.26
C LEU A 67 -4.90 4.83 -2.99
N SER A 68 -4.29 4.49 -1.85
CA SER A 68 -5.00 4.48 -0.56
C SER A 68 -5.52 5.87 -0.18
N VAL A 69 -4.67 6.89 -0.33
CA VAL A 69 -5.02 8.29 -0.04
C VAL A 69 -6.15 8.73 -0.97
N ILE A 70 -6.06 8.39 -2.26
CA ILE A 70 -7.12 8.69 -3.23
C ILE A 70 -8.41 7.96 -2.86
N ALA A 71 -8.37 6.69 -2.46
CA ALA A 71 -9.54 5.92 -2.05
C ALA A 71 -10.22 6.49 -0.79
N MET A 72 -9.45 7.11 0.11
CA MET A 72 -9.98 7.79 1.30
C MET A 72 -10.88 8.99 0.93
N PHE A 73 -10.53 9.74 -0.13
CA PHE A 73 -11.27 10.92 -0.56
C PHE A 73 -12.32 10.61 -1.63
N ILE A 74 -11.93 9.86 -2.64
CA ILE A 74 -12.77 9.47 -3.76
C ILE A 74 -13.46 8.18 -3.33
N ARG A 75 -14.75 8.27 -2.99
CA ARG A 75 -15.62 7.13 -2.62
C ARG A 75 -15.88 6.19 -3.81
N ASN A 76 -14.81 5.71 -4.45
CA ASN A 76 -14.80 4.82 -5.59
C ASN A 76 -14.11 3.51 -5.21
N LYS A 77 -14.90 2.43 -5.23
CA LYS A 77 -14.46 1.07 -4.87
C LYS A 77 -13.29 0.58 -5.71
N TRP A 78 -13.21 0.99 -6.97
CA TRP A 78 -12.16 0.55 -7.88
C TRP A 78 -10.79 1.07 -7.47
N VAL A 79 -10.73 2.29 -6.91
CA VAL A 79 -9.47 2.86 -6.40
C VAL A 79 -8.97 2.08 -5.19
N GLY A 80 -9.86 1.75 -4.25
CA GLY A 80 -9.54 0.91 -3.10
C GLY A 80 -9.07 -0.50 -3.49
N LEU A 81 -9.70 -1.10 -4.49
CA LEU A 81 -9.28 -2.39 -5.04
C LEU A 81 -7.89 -2.33 -5.68
N SER A 82 -7.62 -1.30 -6.48
CA SER A 82 -6.31 -1.11 -7.09
C SER A 82 -5.20 -0.95 -6.03
N ALA A 83 -5.48 -0.21 -4.95
CA ALA A 83 -4.57 -0.12 -3.80
C ALA A 83 -4.32 -1.50 -3.16
N ALA A 84 -5.37 -2.30 -2.93
CA ALA A 84 -5.27 -3.64 -2.35
C ALA A 84 -4.39 -4.58 -3.19
N ILE A 85 -4.61 -4.57 -4.51
CA ILE A 85 -3.84 -5.38 -5.46
C ILE A 85 -2.36 -4.97 -5.45
N LEU A 86 -2.07 -3.67 -5.51
CA LEU A 86 -0.68 -3.22 -5.48
C LEU A 86 0.00 -3.51 -4.13
N TYR A 87 -0.71 -3.39 -2.99
CA TYR A 87 -0.18 -3.84 -1.69
C TYR A 87 0.08 -5.35 -1.65
N THR A 88 -0.67 -6.15 -2.42
CA THR A 88 -0.45 -7.60 -2.53
C THR A 88 0.75 -7.94 -3.40
N ILE A 89 0.92 -7.23 -4.52
CA ILE A 89 1.97 -7.51 -5.51
C ILE A 89 3.32 -6.92 -5.08
N SER A 90 3.33 -5.75 -4.44
CA SER A 90 4.57 -5.06 -4.03
C SER A 90 5.53 -5.96 -3.25
N PRO A 91 5.08 -6.77 -2.27
CA PRO A 91 5.91 -7.78 -1.60
C PRO A 91 6.70 -8.72 -2.50
N PHE A 92 6.16 -9.13 -3.64
CA PHE A 92 6.85 -10.04 -4.54
C PHE A 92 8.02 -9.37 -5.27
N LEU A 93 8.09 -8.03 -5.24
CA LEU A 93 9.22 -7.26 -5.75
C LEU A 93 10.42 -7.24 -4.79
N MET A 94 10.26 -7.75 -3.55
CA MET A 94 11.35 -7.87 -2.57
C MET A 94 11.19 -9.18 -1.76
N PHE A 95 12.12 -10.13 -1.92
CA PHE A 95 12.14 -11.37 -1.13
C PHE A 95 12.52 -11.08 0.33
N SER A 96 11.54 -10.67 1.13
CA SER A 96 11.76 -10.23 2.50
C SER A 96 10.62 -10.59 3.45
N LEU A 97 10.98 -10.99 4.67
CA LEU A 97 10.05 -11.25 5.79
C LEU A 97 9.35 -9.96 6.27
N PHE A 98 9.83 -8.77 5.88
CA PHE A 98 9.22 -7.48 6.24
C PHE A 98 7.87 -7.21 5.53
N ASN A 99 7.44 -8.10 4.64
CA ASN A 99 6.19 -8.01 3.86
C ASN A 99 4.90 -8.39 4.63
N ILE A 100 4.93 -8.53 5.96
CA ILE A 100 3.70 -8.81 6.71
C ILE A 100 2.77 -7.59 6.81
N PHE A 101 3.33 -6.38 6.80
CA PHE A 101 2.56 -5.14 6.89
C PHE A 101 1.78 -4.84 5.60
N THR A 102 2.37 -5.12 4.45
CA THR A 102 1.70 -5.05 3.15
C THR A 102 0.54 -6.02 3.03
N PHE A 103 0.66 -7.22 3.63
CA PHE A 103 -0.45 -8.16 3.71
C PHE A 103 -1.61 -7.60 4.54
N ILE A 104 -1.33 -7.05 5.73
CA ILE A 104 -2.35 -6.41 6.57
C ILE A 104 -3.04 -5.26 5.83
N LEU A 105 -2.26 -4.42 5.13
CA LEU A 105 -2.78 -3.32 4.32
C LEU A 105 -3.66 -3.83 3.17
N ALA A 106 -3.23 -4.87 2.47
CA ALA A 106 -4.01 -5.50 1.40
C ALA A 106 -5.35 -6.01 1.94
N VAL A 107 -5.36 -6.72 3.08
CA VAL A 107 -6.59 -7.23 3.71
C VAL A 107 -7.54 -6.10 4.05
N ILE A 108 -7.07 -5.04 4.71
CA ILE A 108 -7.92 -3.89 5.08
C ILE A 108 -8.54 -3.25 3.84
N MET A 109 -7.76 -3.10 2.76
CA MET A 109 -8.23 -2.52 1.50
C MET A 109 -9.22 -3.43 0.77
N TYR A 110 -8.99 -4.75 0.75
CA TYR A 110 -9.92 -5.72 0.17
C TYR A 110 -11.26 -5.74 0.93
N VAL A 111 -11.22 -5.68 2.27
CA VAL A 111 -12.44 -5.59 3.08
C VAL A 111 -13.16 -4.26 2.83
N GLY A 112 -12.42 -3.14 2.77
CA GLY A 112 -12.97 -1.83 2.42
C GLY A 112 -13.69 -1.84 1.06
N PHE A 113 -13.05 -2.43 0.05
CA PHE A 113 -13.65 -2.66 -1.26
C PHE A 113 -14.94 -3.50 -1.18
N GLY A 114 -14.88 -4.66 -0.52
CA GLY A 114 -16.02 -5.59 -0.43
C GLY A 114 -17.25 -4.94 0.21
N ILE A 115 -17.04 -4.20 1.31
CA ILE A 115 -18.11 -3.47 1.99
C ILE A 115 -18.69 -2.38 1.07
N GLN A 116 -17.84 -1.60 0.39
CA GLN A 116 -18.31 -0.55 -0.51
C GLN A 116 -19.05 -1.11 -1.73
N ALA A 117 -18.59 -2.23 -2.29
CA ALA A 117 -19.24 -2.91 -3.40
C ALA A 117 -20.63 -3.41 -3.00
N TYR A 118 -20.76 -4.01 -1.81
CA TYR A 118 -22.03 -4.47 -1.26
C TYR A 118 -23.05 -3.33 -1.09
N TYR A 119 -22.65 -2.22 -0.47
CA TYR A 119 -23.56 -1.09 -0.26
C TYR A 119 -24.02 -0.43 -1.55
N GLN A 120 -23.13 -0.27 -2.54
CA GLN A 120 -23.51 0.26 -3.85
C GLN A 120 -24.50 -0.66 -4.57
N ALA A 121 -24.28 -1.98 -4.51
CA ALA A 121 -25.22 -2.94 -5.09
C ALA A 121 -26.59 -2.89 -4.41
N ARG A 122 -26.61 -2.76 -3.07
CA ARG A 122 -27.86 -2.65 -2.31
C ARG A 122 -28.63 -1.37 -2.61
N GLN A 123 -27.95 -0.23 -2.73
CA GLN A 123 -28.60 1.03 -3.10
C GLN A 123 -29.24 0.94 -4.49
N LYS A 124 -28.51 0.39 -5.48
CA LYS A 124 -29.05 0.18 -6.82
C LYS A 124 -30.29 -0.73 -6.83
N GLN A 125 -30.32 -1.78 -6.01
CA GLN A 125 -31.49 -2.64 -5.87
C GLN A 125 -32.70 -1.91 -5.31
N LEU A 126 -32.49 -1.03 -4.31
CA LEU A 126 -33.58 -0.24 -3.72
C LEU A 126 -34.12 0.80 -4.70
N GLU A 127 -33.26 1.40 -5.52
CA GLU A 127 -33.67 2.32 -6.59
C GLU A 127 -34.50 1.64 -7.69
N LEU A 128 -34.27 0.35 -7.95
CA LEU A 128 -35.04 -0.44 -8.92
C LEU A 128 -36.39 -0.95 -8.38
N GLN A 129 -36.58 -0.89 -7.06
CA GLN A 129 -37.81 -1.34 -6.38
C GLN A 129 -38.80 -0.19 -6.10
N ASN A 130 -38.39 1.06 -6.29
CA ASN A 130 -39.20 2.27 -6.15
C ASN A 130 -39.51 2.86 -7.52
#